data_AF-A0A800JPZ6-F1
#
_entry.id   AF-A0A800JPZ6-F1
#
_cell.length_a   1.000
_cell.length_b   1.000
_cell.length_c   1.000
_cell.angle_alpha   90.00
_cell.angle_beta   90.00
_cell.angle_gamma   90.00
#
_symmetry.space_group_name_H-M   'P 1'
#
loop_
_entity.id
_entity.type
_entity.pdbx_description
1 polymer ?
#
loop_
_entity_poly.entity_id
_entity_poly.type
_entity_poly.pdbx_seq_one_letter_code
_entity_poly.pdbx_strand_id
1 'polypeptide(L)'
;QASTSEVYGDPKVHPQVENYWGHVNPIGLRSCYDEGKRCAETLFFDYKRQHGLNIKIARLFNTYGPNMHPDDGRVVSNFIVQALQGKPITIYG
;
A
#
# COMPACT_ATOMS: atom_id res chain seq x y z
N GLN A 1 2.60 4.90 -12.45
CA GLN A 1 2.88 5.01 -11.01
C GLN A 1 2.52 3.70 -10.33
N ALA A 2 3.40 3.22 -9.44
CA ALA A 2 3.10 2.09 -8.56
C ALA A 2 2.46 2.64 -7.27
N SER A 3 1.14 2.51 -7.20
CA SER A 3 0.31 2.83 -6.04
C SER A 3 0.22 1.62 -5.12
N THR A 4 -0.68 1.69 -4.14
CA THR A 4 -0.80 0.69 -3.07
C THR A 4 -2.27 0.48 -2.70
N SER A 5 -2.63 -0.70 -2.19
CA SER A 5 -3.94 -0.93 -1.58
C SER A 5 -4.20 -0.04 -0.36
N GLU A 6 -3.17 0.54 0.26
CA GLU A 6 -3.32 1.47 1.39
C GLU A 6 -4.09 2.75 1.01
N VAL A 7 -4.22 3.09 -0.29
CA VAL A 7 -5.08 4.23 -0.69
C VAL A 7 -6.56 4.02 -0.33
N TYR A 8 -6.96 2.77 -0.07
CA TYR A 8 -8.28 2.40 0.41
C TYR A 8 -8.45 2.53 1.94
N GLY A 9 -7.35 2.62 2.69
CA GLY A 9 -7.35 2.80 4.15
C GLY A 9 -7.97 1.64 4.92
N ASP A 10 -8.91 1.95 5.82
CA ASP A 10 -9.75 0.99 6.53
C ASP A 10 -11.11 0.87 5.81
N PRO A 11 -11.22 0.02 4.77
CA PRO A 11 -12.31 0.04 3.83
C PRO A 11 -13.63 -0.43 4.45
N LYS A 12 -14.69 0.32 4.17
CA LYS A 12 -16.07 -0.04 4.59
C LYS A 12 -16.79 -0.95 3.59
N VAL A 13 -16.09 -1.40 2.55
CA VAL A 13 -16.63 -2.21 1.45
C VAL A 13 -15.69 -3.37 1.19
N HIS A 14 -16.26 -4.54 0.89
CA HIS A 14 -15.53 -5.74 0.51
C HIS A 14 -16.21 -6.41 -0.70
N PRO A 15 -15.47 -6.71 -1.79
CA PRO A 15 -14.05 -6.42 -2.03
C PRO A 15 -13.78 -4.93 -2.32
N GLN A 16 -12.51 -4.51 -2.28
CA GLN A 16 -12.12 -3.15 -2.66
C GLN A 16 -11.95 -3.04 -4.18
N VAL A 17 -12.89 -2.35 -4.81
CA VAL A 17 -12.89 -2.00 -6.24
C VAL A 17 -12.30 -0.61 -6.48
N GLU A 18 -11.79 -0.33 -7.68
CA GLU A 18 -11.03 0.89 -7.97
C GLU A 18 -11.84 2.19 -7.91
N ASN A 19 -13.17 2.10 -8.03
CA ASN A 19 -14.08 3.24 -7.86
C ASN A 19 -14.30 3.62 -6.38
N TYR A 20 -13.88 2.79 -5.43
CA TYR A 20 -13.95 3.10 -4.02
C TYR A 20 -12.91 4.16 -3.65
N TRP A 21 -13.34 5.22 -2.97
CA TRP A 21 -12.49 6.37 -2.63
C TRP A 21 -11.52 6.11 -1.48
N GLY A 22 -11.76 5.07 -0.69
CA GLY A 22 -11.00 4.80 0.53
C GLY A 22 -11.56 5.50 1.77
N HIS A 23 -11.18 4.98 2.93
CA HIS A 23 -11.48 5.55 4.24
C HIS A 23 -10.16 5.65 5.01
N VAL A 24 -9.46 6.76 4.79
CA VAL A 24 -8.09 7.01 5.24
C VAL A 24 -8.09 8.16 6.24
N ASN A 25 -7.32 8.05 7.31
CA ASN A 25 -7.07 9.15 8.24
C ASN A 25 -5.93 10.02 7.67
N PRO A 26 -6.11 11.34 7.46
CA PRO A 26 -5.09 12.20 6.86
C PRO A 26 -3.98 12.65 7.82
N ILE A 27 -4.11 12.44 9.12
CA ILE A 27 -3.15 12.93 10.15
C ILE A 27 -2.61 11.82 11.08
N GLY A 28 -2.92 10.56 10.80
CA GLY A 28 -2.40 9.41 11.53
C GLY A 28 -0.91 9.17 11.26
N LEU A 29 -0.29 8.30 12.07
CA LEU A 29 1.14 7.97 11.96
C LEU A 29 1.53 7.39 10.58
N ARG A 30 0.58 6.76 9.89
CA ARG A 30 0.77 6.17 8.55
C ARG A 30 0.45 7.12 7.41
N SER A 31 -0.13 8.29 7.69
CA SER A 31 -0.65 9.20 6.66
C SER A 31 0.42 9.72 5.72
N CYS A 32 1.67 9.82 6.16
CA CYS A 32 2.78 10.20 5.28
C CYS A 32 2.91 9.27 4.07
N TYR A 33 2.62 7.97 4.25
CA TYR A 33 2.62 6.99 3.17
C TYR A 33 1.28 6.96 2.42
N ASP A 34 0.17 6.86 3.16
CA ASP A 34 -1.16 6.68 2.58
C ASP A 34 -1.58 7.91 1.75
N GLU A 35 -1.50 9.10 2.33
CA GLU A 35 -1.78 10.35 1.62
C GLU A 35 -0.71 10.69 0.59
N GLY A 36 0.55 10.30 0.84
CA GLY A 36 1.62 10.44 -0.14
C GLY A 36 1.29 9.72 -1.45
N LYS A 37 0.78 8.48 -1.35
CA LYS A 37 0.36 7.70 -2.53
C LYS A 37 -0.92 8.24 -3.17
N ARG A 38 -1.90 8.70 -2.38
CA ARG A 38 -3.12 9.35 -2.88
C ARG A 38 -2.80 10.65 -3.64
N CYS A 39 -1.95 11.50 -3.08
CA CYS A 39 -1.46 12.72 -3.71
C CYS A 39 -0.74 12.42 -5.03
N ALA A 40 0.09 11.37 -5.07
CA ALA A 40 0.73 10.94 -6.30
C ALA A 40 -0.28 10.52 -7.39
N GLU A 41 -1.37 9.81 -7.07
CA GLU A 41 -2.42 9.52 -8.06
C GLU A 41 -3.05 10.80 -8.62
N THR A 42 -3.35 11.78 -7.75
CA THR A 42 -3.89 13.09 -8.16
C THR A 42 -2.98 13.79 -9.17
N LEU A 43 -1.68 13.88 -8.86
CA LEU A 43 -0.70 14.51 -9.75
C LEU A 43 -0.65 13.85 -11.13
N PHE A 44 -0.67 12.51 -11.19
CA PHE A 44 -0.67 11.79 -12.47
C PHE A 44 -1.92 12.10 -13.29
N PHE A 45 -3.10 12.12 -12.66
CA PHE A 45 -4.35 12.46 -13.34
C PHE A 45 -4.43 13.93 -13.76
N ASP A 46 -3.87 14.86 -12.99
CA ASP A 46 -3.76 16.28 -13.38
C ASP A 46 -2.87 16.45 -14.61
N TYR A 47 -1.70 15.81 -14.63
CA TYR A 47 -0.81 15.84 -15.78
C TYR A 47 -1.44 15.20 -17.04
N LYS A 48 -2.24 14.14 -16.87
CA LYS A 48 -3.05 13.61 -17.98
C LYS A 48 -4.05 14.64 -18.52
N ARG A 49 -4.79 15.33 -17.65
CA ARG A 49 -5.81 16.32 -18.05
C ARG A 49 -5.20 17.57 -18.69
N GLN A 50 -4.12 18.09 -18.12
CA GLN A 50 -3.51 19.35 -18.54
C GLN A 50 -2.58 19.20 -19.75
N HIS A 51 -1.88 18.06 -19.84
CA HIS A 51 -0.83 17.85 -20.85
C HIS A 51 -1.07 16.65 -21.76
N GLY A 52 -2.21 15.96 -21.65
CA GLY A 52 -2.54 14.82 -22.50
C GLY A 52 -1.62 13.61 -22.28
N LEU A 53 -0.94 13.52 -21.13
CA LEU A 53 0.01 12.46 -20.85
C LEU A 53 -0.67 11.09 -20.74
N ASN A 54 -0.05 10.08 -21.36
CA ASN A 54 -0.44 8.69 -21.20
C ASN A 54 0.06 8.16 -19.85
N ILE A 55 -0.86 7.95 -18.92
CA ILE A 55 -0.55 7.43 -17.58
C ILE A 55 -1.09 6.01 -17.39
N LYS A 56 -0.44 5.25 -16.51
CA LYS A 56 -0.93 4.00 -15.94
C LYS A 56 -0.72 4.01 -14.43
N ILE A 57 -1.73 3.57 -13.68
CA ILE A 57 -1.71 3.47 -12.22
C ILE A 57 -2.02 2.02 -11.87
N ALA A 58 -1.20 1.42 -11.01
CA ALA A 58 -1.43 0.08 -10.47
C ALA A 58 -1.49 0.16 -8.94
N ARG A 59 -2.61 -0.27 -8.33
CA ARG A 59 -2.76 -0.36 -6.87
C ARG A 59 -2.36 -1.75 -6.41
N LEU A 60 -1.14 -1.86 -5.92
CA LEU A 60 -0.56 -3.16 -5.54
C LEU A 60 -1.07 -3.58 -4.16
N PHE A 61 -1.60 -4.80 -4.09
CA PHE A 61 -1.87 -5.49 -2.82
C PHE A 61 -0.59 -6.15 -2.29
N ASN A 62 -0.67 -6.70 -1.09
CA ASN A 62 0.44 -7.40 -0.44
C ASN A 62 1.12 -8.39 -1.40
N THR A 63 2.42 -8.17 -1.60
CA THR A 63 3.27 -8.95 -2.49
C THR A 63 4.42 -9.54 -1.68
N TYR A 64 4.82 -10.78 -2.03
CA TYR A 64 5.95 -11.46 -1.42
C TYR A 64 6.75 -12.24 -2.47
N GLY A 65 8.03 -12.50 -2.20
CA GLY A 65 8.90 -13.25 -3.12
C GLY A 65 10.39 -13.17 -2.78
N PRO A 66 11.26 -13.76 -3.63
CA PRO A 66 12.71 -13.72 -3.46
C PRO A 66 13.26 -12.28 -3.40
N ASN A 67 14.37 -12.09 -2.68
CA ASN A 67 15.08 -10.79 -2.51
C ASN A 67 14.30 -9.71 -1.75
N MET A 68 13.22 -10.05 -1.04
CA MET A 68 12.64 -9.12 -0.07
C MET A 68 13.65 -8.77 1.01
N HIS A 69 13.64 -7.50 1.43
CA HIS A 69 14.46 -7.08 2.55
C HIS A 69 13.99 -7.83 3.82
N PRO A 70 14.89 -8.50 4.56
CA PRO A 70 14.51 -9.27 5.75
C PRO A 70 13.76 -8.44 6.80
N ASP A 71 14.12 -7.16 6.92
CA ASP A 71 13.50 -6.20 7.84
C ASP A 71 12.47 -5.26 7.18
N ASP A 72 11.78 -5.69 6.12
CA ASP A 72 10.79 -4.81 5.45
C ASP A 72 9.53 -4.51 6.30
N GLY A 73 9.43 -5.10 7.49
CA GLY A 73 8.37 -4.87 8.46
C GLY A 73 7.01 -5.45 8.10
N ARG A 74 6.90 -6.19 6.97
CA ARG A 74 5.65 -6.86 6.56
C ARG A 74 5.44 -8.16 7.34
N VAL A 75 4.19 -8.57 7.45
CA VAL A 75 3.79 -9.77 8.23
C VAL A 75 4.45 -11.04 7.69
N VAL A 76 4.41 -11.25 6.36
CA VAL A 76 4.90 -12.49 5.75
C VAL A 76 6.42 -12.65 5.90
N SER A 77 7.19 -11.58 5.66
CA SER A 77 8.65 -11.54 5.84
C SER A 77 9.03 -11.74 7.30
N ASN A 78 8.38 -11.03 8.23
CA ASN A 78 8.62 -11.19 9.66
C ASN A 78 8.38 -12.64 10.12
N PHE A 79 7.29 -13.28 9.67
CA PHE A 79 7.01 -14.68 10.02
C PHE A 79 8.05 -15.64 9.45
N ILE A 80 8.46 -15.44 8.19
CA ILE A 80 9.50 -16.27 7.57
C ILE A 80 10.82 -16.14 8.33
N VAL A 81 11.26 -14.91 8.64
CA VAL A 81 12.51 -14.66 9.37
C VAL A 81 12.43 -15.21 10.80
N GLN A 82 11.32 -15.00 11.52
CA GLN A 82 11.12 -15.52 12.88
C GLN A 82 11.17 -17.06 12.89
N ALA A 83 10.47 -17.71 11.96
CA ALA A 83 10.48 -19.18 11.84
C ALA A 83 11.88 -19.73 11.51
N LEU A 84 12.59 -19.11 10.56
CA LEU A 84 13.96 -19.51 10.20
C LEU A 84 14.96 -19.33 11.34
N GLN A 85 14.73 -18.34 12.22
CA GLN A 85 15.57 -18.07 13.38
C GLN A 85 15.13 -18.82 14.65
N GLY A 86 14.09 -19.65 14.58
CA GLY A 86 13.52 -20.33 15.75
C GLY A 86 12.93 -19.39 16.80
N LYS A 87 12.56 -18.16 16.41
CA LYS A 87 11.94 -17.16 17.29
C LYS A 87 10.43 -17.35 17.35
N PRO A 88 9.78 -17.00 18.47
CA PRO A 88 8.32 -16.99 18.56
C PRO A 88 7.67 -16.10 17.49
N ILE A 89 6.58 -16.57 16.89
CA ILE A 89 5.82 -15.81 15.89
C ILE A 89 5.00 -14.73 16.59
N THR A 90 5.21 -13.47 16.22
CA THR A 90 4.50 -12.33 16.83
C THR A 90 3.17 -12.08 16.13
N ILE A 91 2.05 -12.30 16.83
CA ILE A 91 0.72 -11.97 16.33
C ILE A 91 0.27 -10.65 16.97
N TYR A 92 0.03 -9.64 16.15
CA TYR A 92 -0.58 -8.38 16.59
C TYR A 92 -2.10 -8.54 16.50
N GLY A 93 -2.80 -8.27 17.61
CA GLY A 93 -4.25 -8.35 17.75
C GLY A 93 -4.74 -7.32 18.76
#